data_AF-A0A2E2H3X3-F1
#
_entry.id   AF-A0A2E2H3X3-F1
#
_cell.length_a   1.000
_cell.length_b   1.000
_cell.length_c   1.000
_cell.angle_alpha   90.00
_cell.angle_beta   90.00
_cell.angle_gamma   90.00
#
_symmetry.space_group_name_H-M   'P 1'
#
loop_
_entity.id
_entity.type
_entity.pdbx_description
1 polymer ?
#
loop_
_entity_poly.entity_id
_entity_poly.type
_entity_poly.pdbx_seq_one_letter_code
_entity_poly.pdbx_strand_id
1 'polypeptide(L)' 'MEAAVKLESHEEVVSFDQEGNVVVNKESQMSKKLMARRAIEAHLERKRLEKDLEDYYFEEV' A
#
# COMPACT_ATOMS: atom_id res chain seq x y z
N MET A 1 -21.72 -10.62 4.74
CA MET A 1 -21.34 -9.80 5.90
C MET A 1 -20.41 -8.72 5.38
N GLU A 2 -20.90 -7.49 5.18
CA GLU A 2 -20.01 -6.36 4.94
C GLU A 2 -19.39 -5.98 6.28
N ALA A 3 -18.14 -6.39 6.50
CA ALA A 3 -17.35 -5.82 7.57
C ALA A 3 -16.92 -4.42 7.11
N ALA A 4 -17.77 -3.43 7.36
CA ALA A 4 -17.34 -2.04 7.37
C ALA A 4 -16.32 -1.90 8.50
N VAL A 5 -15.04 -2.12 8.18
CA VAL A 5 -13.92 -1.84 9.05
C VAL A 5 -14.01 -0.36 9.36
N LYS A 6 -14.29 -0.07 10.63
CA LYS A 6 -14.29 1.24 11.23
C LYS A 6 -12.90 1.83 10.98
N LEU A 7 -12.76 2.63 9.93
CA LEU A 7 -11.58 3.46 9.72
C LEU A 7 -11.56 4.45 10.88
N GLU A 8 -10.88 4.09 11.97
CA GLU A 8 -10.13 5.12 12.68
C GLU A 8 -9.37 5.89 11.61
N SER A 9 -9.56 7.20 11.59
CA SER A 9 -9.07 8.13 10.57
C SER A 9 -7.55 8.19 10.59
N HIS A 10 -6.89 7.08 10.28
CA HIS A 10 -5.49 7.00 9.97
C HIS A 10 -5.34 7.79 8.68
N GLU A 11 -4.69 8.95 8.79
CA GLU A 11 -4.30 9.74 7.65
C GLU A 11 -3.55 8.84 6.66
N GLU A 12 -4.13 8.65 5.48
CA GLU A 12 -3.52 7.84 4.44
C GLU A 12 -2.34 8.63 3.87
N VAL A 13 -1.13 8.21 4.24
CA VAL A 13 0.12 8.93 3.92
C VAL A 13 0.69 8.51 2.56
N VAL A 14 0.36 7.30 2.12
CA VAL A 14 0.87 6.70 0.89
C VAL A 14 -0.28 5.95 0.20
N SER A 15 -0.43 6.18 -1.09
CA SER A 15 -1.38 5.50 -1.97
C SER A 15 -0.72 5.13 -3.31
N PHE A 16 -1.47 4.50 -4.20
CA PHE A 16 -1.00 4.15 -5.55
C PHE A 16 -1.87 4.79 -6.62
N ASP A 17 -1.26 5.24 -7.71
CA ASP A 17 -2.00 5.67 -8.91
C ASP A 17 -2.44 4.47 -9.77
N GLN A 18 -3.12 4.75 -10.88
CA GLN A 18 -3.63 3.73 -11.79
C GLN A 18 -2.53 2.93 -12.51
N GLU A 19 -1.31 3.47 -12.56
CA GLU A 19 -0.14 2.82 -13.16
C GLU A 19 0.66 2.03 -12.09
N GLY A 20 0.24 2.08 -10.83
CA GLY A 20 0.90 1.42 -9.71
C GLY A 20 2.09 2.18 -9.15
N ASN A 21 2.26 3.47 -9.48
CA ASN A 21 3.28 4.31 -8.88
C ASN A 21 2.88 4.74 -7.47
N VAL A 22 3.87 4.86 -6.59
CA VAL A 22 3.66 5.33 -5.21
C VAL A 22 3.38 6.83 -5.20
N VAL A 23 2.25 7.23 -4.64
CA VAL A 23 1.83 8.61 -4.41
C VAL A 23 1.89 8.91 -2.93
N VAL A 24 2.46 10.05 -2.55
CA VAL A 24 2.58 10.47 -1.13
C VAL A 24 1.68 11.66 -0.85
N ASN A 25 1.01 11.64 0.31
CA ASN A 25 0.22 12.76 0.78
C ASN A 25 1.13 13.86 1.33
N LYS A 26 1.21 14.98 0.61
CA LYS A 26 2.06 16.12 0.98
C LYS A 26 1.45 16.99 2.09
N GLU A 27 0.16 16.84 2.36
CA GLU A 27 -0.55 17.57 3.42
C GLU A 27 -0.37 16.90 4.79
N SER A 28 0.13 15.66 4.81
CA SER A 28 0.41 14.94 6.04
C SER A 28 1.43 15.66 6.91
N GLN A 29 1.15 15.68 8.21
CA GLN A 29 2.03 16.24 9.23
C GLN A 29 3.22 15.31 9.56
N MET A 30 3.35 14.16 8.89
CA MET A 30 4.46 13.24 9.11
C MET A 30 5.80 13.81 8.60
N SER A 31 6.89 13.42 9.27
CA SER A 31 8.23 13.79 8.81
C SER A 31 8.54 13.19 7.43
N LYS A 32 9.31 13.90 6.59
CA LYS A 32 9.74 13.43 5.26
C LYS A 32 10.43 12.06 5.31
N LYS A 33 11.22 11.80 6.36
CA LYS A 33 11.88 10.50 6.58
C LYS A 33 10.87 9.38 6.82
N LEU A 34 9.84 9.65 7.63
CA LEU A 34 8.79 8.69 7.91
C LEU A 34 7.94 8.45 6.67
N MET A 35 7.56 9.49 5.93
CA MET A 35 6.84 9.36 4.65
C MET A 35 7.63 8.52 3.64
N ALA A 36 8.92 8.80 3.46
CA ALA A 36 9.77 8.04 2.56
C ALA A 36 9.86 6.56 2.97
N ARG A 37 9.97 6.29 4.28
CA ARG A 37 9.95 4.92 4.80
C ARG A 37 8.63 4.22 4.50
N ARG A 38 7.49 4.87 4.76
CA ARG A 38 6.16 4.34 4.46
C ARG A 38 5.98 4.05 2.97
N ALA A 39 6.48 4.93 2.10
CA ALA A 39 6.45 4.74 0.65
C ALA A 39 7.21 3.48 0.21
N ILE A 40 8.39 3.25 0.81
CA ILE A 40 9.19 2.04 0.54
C ILE A 40 8.47 0.78 1.06
N GLU A 41 7.95 0.83 2.28
CA GLU A 41 7.22 -0.30 2.89
C GLU A 41 6.02 -0.70 2.02
N ALA A 42 5.21 0.27 1.60
CA ALA A 42 4.06 0.02 0.73
C ALA A 42 4.46 -0.59 -0.63
N HIS A 43 5.53 -0.09 -1.25
CA HIS A 43 6.03 -0.63 -2.53
C HIS A 43 6.49 -2.09 -2.41
N LEU A 44 7.21 -2.42 -1.34
CA LEU A 44 7.68 -3.78 -1.09
C LEU A 44 6.53 -4.74 -0.79
N GLU A 45 5.54 -4.29 -0.02
CA GLU A 45 4.33 -5.04 0.28
C GLU A 45 3.53 -5.34 -0.99
N ARG A 46 3.33 -4.33 -1.86
CA ARG A 46 2.66 -4.52 -3.15
C ARG A 46 3.35 -5.58 -4.00
N LYS A 47 4.67 -5.51 -4.15
CA LYS A 47 5.46 -6.51 -4.90
C LYS A 47 5.37 -7.92 -4.32
N ARG A 48 5.34 -8.02 -2.99
CA ARG A 48 5.16 -9.30 -2.33
C ARG A 48 3.79 -9.89 -2.62
N LEU A 49 2.74 -9.08 -2.53
CA LEU A 49 1.37 -9.50 -2.83
C LEU A 49 1.20 -9.87 -4.31
N GLU A 50 1.82 -9.14 -5.23
CA GLU A 50 1.86 -9.50 -6.65
C GLU A 50 2.45 -10.90 -6.84
N LYS A 51 3.60 -11.16 -6.21
CA LYS A 51 4.23 -12.47 -6.26
C LYS A 51 3.35 -13.56 -5.61
N ASP A 52 2.81 -13.31 -4.43
CA ASP A 52 1.97 -14.27 -3.71
C ASP A 52 0.70 -14.61 -4.53
N LEU A 53 0.15 -13.64 -5.28
CA LEU A 53 -0.94 -13.87 -6.23
C LEU A 53 -0.50 -14.69 -7.44
N GLU A 54 0.64 -14.35 -8.04
CA GLU A 54 1.22 -15.14 -9.13
C GLU A 54 1.42 -16.59 -8.69
N ASP A 55 2.08 -16.83 -7.55
CA ASP A 55 2.31 -18.16 -7.01
C ASP A 55 0.97 -18.90 -6.80
N TYR A 56 -0.05 -18.25 -6.22
CA TYR A 56 -1.38 -18.85 -6.04
C TYR A 56 -2.06 -19.25 -7.37
N TYR A 57 -2.00 -18.42 -8.40
CA TYR A 57 -2.64 -18.70 -9.70
C TYR A 57 -1.83 -19.66 -10.58
N PHE A 58 -0.50 -19.72 -10.41
CA PHE A 58 0.39 -20.55 -11.22
C PHE A 58 0.79 -21.88 -10.55
N GLU A 59 0.50 -22.09 -9.26
CA GLU A 59 0.64 -23.40 -8.59
C GLU A 59 -0.50 -24.41 -8.94
N GLU A 60 -1.59 -23.96 -9.57
CA GLU A 60 -2.73 -24.82 -9.98
C GLU A 60 -2.62 -25.39 -11.42
N VAL A 61 -1.48 -25.24 -12.12
CA VAL A 61 -1.26 -25.73 -13.50
C VAL A 61 -0.23 -26.85 -13.58
#